data_AF-G2YCE8-F1
#
_entry.id   AF-G2YCE8-F1
#
_cell.length_a   1.000
_cell.length_b   1.000
_cell.length_c   1.000
_cell.angle_alpha   90.00
_cell.angle_beta   90.00
_cell.angle_gamma   90.00
#
_symmetry.space_group_name_H-M   'P 1'
#
loop_
_entity.id
_entity.type
_entity.pdbx_description
1 polymer ?
#
loop_
_entity_poly.entity_id
_entity_poly.type
_entity_poly.pdbx_seq_one_letter_code
_entity_poly.pdbx_strand_id
1 'polypeptide(L)'
;MASFSKLQNDMPDETSIEENINGLAIDKLAVPDSELASAVWESTSKWLPRRNDDCDFWWQSTGPQLGALLFHAGYSVAQQYEGLLFHYHVL
;
A
#
# COMPACT_ATOMS: atom_id res chain seq x y z
N MET A 1 -70.15 -31.63 -15.61
CA MET A 1 -69.55 -31.78 -14.27
C MET A 1 -68.29 -30.94 -14.22
N ALA A 2 -68.17 -30.06 -13.20
CA ALA A 2 -67.01 -29.31 -12.70
C ALA A 2 -66.22 -28.47 -13.75
N SER A 3 -66.21 -27.13 -13.79
CA SER A 3 -65.97 -26.08 -12.77
C SER A 3 -64.65 -26.23 -12.00
N PHE A 4 -64.00 -25.07 -11.79
CA PHE A 4 -62.75 -24.72 -11.08
C PHE A 4 -61.56 -24.35 -11.98
N SER A 5 -60.85 -23.23 -11.83
CA SER A 5 -61.09 -21.93 -11.19
C SER A 5 -59.96 -21.00 -11.66
N LYS A 6 -60.29 -19.73 -11.90
CA LYS A 6 -59.33 -18.62 -11.91
C LYS A 6 -58.58 -18.59 -10.57
N LEU A 7 -57.25 -18.56 -10.63
CA LEU A 7 -56.41 -17.93 -9.62
C LEU A 7 -55.32 -17.12 -10.35
N GLN A 8 -55.76 -15.99 -10.89
CA GLN A 8 -54.92 -14.82 -11.08
C GLN A 8 -54.74 -14.21 -9.67
N ASN A 9 -53.55 -14.33 -9.11
CA ASN A 9 -53.06 -13.53 -8.00
C ASN A 9 -51.53 -13.65 -8.00
N ASP A 10 -50.84 -12.70 -8.60
CA ASP A 10 -49.64 -12.15 -7.96
C ASP A 10 -49.36 -10.74 -8.48
N MET A 11 -49.22 -9.83 -7.54
CA MET A 11 -48.91 -8.40 -7.61
C MET A 11 -48.03 -8.17 -6.36
N PRO A 12 -47.09 -7.21 -6.29
CA PRO A 12 -46.55 -6.31 -7.31
C PRO A 12 -45.04 -6.53 -7.56
N ASP A 13 -44.55 -5.92 -8.64
CA ASP A 13 -43.16 -5.51 -8.82
C ASP A 13 -42.80 -4.49 -7.74
N GLU A 14 -42.04 -4.88 -6.72
CA GLU A 14 -41.05 -4.06 -5.99
C GLU A 14 -40.17 -4.99 -5.13
N THR A 15 -38.85 -4.96 -5.32
CA THR A 15 -37.81 -4.72 -4.28
C THR A 15 -36.47 -5.40 -4.63
N SER A 16 -35.47 -4.54 -4.77
CA SER A 16 -34.12 -4.75 -4.26
C SER A 16 -33.23 -5.78 -4.96
N ILE A 17 -32.53 -5.32 -5.99
CA ILE A 17 -31.08 -5.15 -5.77
C ILE A 17 -30.75 -3.70 -6.08
N GLU A 18 -30.52 -2.97 -5.01
CA GLU A 18 -29.90 -1.66 -5.01
C GLU A 18 -28.53 -1.79 -5.67
N GLU A 19 -28.41 -1.36 -6.93
CA GLU A 19 -27.11 -1.12 -7.54
C GLU A 19 -26.59 0.22 -7.02
N ASN A 20 -26.33 0.26 -5.72
CA ASN A 20 -25.76 1.38 -5.02
C ASN A 20 -24.86 0.82 -3.92
N ILE A 21 -23.56 0.82 -4.16
CA ILE A 21 -22.66 1.77 -3.49
C ILE A 21 -21.25 1.59 -4.06
N ASN A 22 -20.57 2.72 -4.23
CA ASN A 22 -19.11 2.86 -4.38
C ASN A 22 -18.54 3.02 -5.79
N GLY A 23 -19.19 3.88 -6.60
CA GLY A 23 -18.42 4.89 -7.31
C GLY A 23 -17.82 5.89 -6.31
N LEU A 24 -16.76 5.51 -5.59
CA LEU A 24 -16.03 6.38 -4.66
C LEU A 24 -14.66 5.78 -4.31
N ALA A 25 -13.62 6.32 -4.95
CA ALA A 25 -12.24 6.38 -4.47
C ALA A 25 -11.51 5.06 -4.10
N ILE A 26 -11.13 4.25 -5.11
CA ILE A 26 -10.03 3.28 -4.94
C ILE A 26 -8.65 3.96 -5.14
N ASP A 27 -8.60 5.25 -5.46
CA ASP A 27 -7.32 5.96 -5.65
C ASP A 27 -6.82 6.68 -4.39
N LYS A 28 -7.53 6.57 -3.25
CA LYS A 28 -7.22 7.34 -2.03
C LYS A 28 -6.70 6.51 -0.85
N LEU A 29 -6.54 5.19 -1.01
CA LEU A 29 -6.02 4.31 0.03
C LEU A 29 -4.68 3.64 -0.30
N ALA A 30 -4.21 3.77 -1.53
CA ALA A 30 -2.88 3.31 -1.91
C ALA A 30 -1.88 4.39 -1.50
N VAL A 31 -1.13 4.14 -0.43
CA VAL A 31 0.12 4.88 -0.18
C VAL A 31 0.92 4.80 -1.49
N PRO A 32 1.33 5.94 -2.08
CA PRO A 32 2.04 5.92 -3.35
C PRO A 32 3.29 5.05 -3.18
N ASP A 33 3.59 4.21 -4.17
CA ASP A 33 4.77 3.31 -4.14
C ASP A 33 6.06 4.05 -3.78
N SER A 34 6.15 5.36 -4.10
CA SER A 34 7.27 6.22 -3.71
C SER A 34 7.42 6.41 -2.20
N GLU A 35 6.32 6.49 -1.46
CA GLU A 35 6.32 6.64 0.00
C GLU A 35 6.62 5.30 0.68
N LEU A 36 6.16 4.18 0.12
CA LEU A 36 6.57 2.85 0.59
C LEU A 36 8.05 2.57 0.33
N ALA A 37 8.56 3.02 -0.83
CA ALA A 37 9.96 2.90 -1.20
C ALA A 37 10.91 3.68 -0.27
N SER A 38 10.47 4.82 0.28
CA SER A 38 11.26 5.60 1.24
C SER A 38 11.04 5.20 2.71
N ALA A 39 9.92 4.55 3.04
CA ALA A 39 9.52 4.28 4.42
C ALA A 39 10.60 3.56 5.26
N VAL A 40 11.31 2.59 4.68
CA VAL A 40 12.37 1.87 5.41
C VAL A 40 13.56 2.79 5.67
N TRP A 41 13.98 3.59 4.70
CA TRP A 41 15.07 4.55 4.89
C TRP A 41 14.71 5.65 5.89
N GLU A 42 13.48 6.18 5.84
CA GLU A 42 12.99 7.19 6.79
C GLU A 42 12.96 6.65 8.22
N SER A 43 12.39 5.43 8.39
CA SER A 43 12.36 4.74 9.67
C SER A 43 13.77 4.52 10.21
N THR A 44 14.70 4.06 9.37
CA THR A 44 16.10 3.81 9.77
C THR A 44 16.79 5.14 10.15
N SER A 45 16.63 6.18 9.33
CA SER A 45 17.22 7.51 9.55
C SER A 45 16.75 8.19 10.84
N LYS A 46 15.54 7.87 11.30
CA LYS A 46 15.00 8.38 12.57
C LYS A 46 15.76 7.86 13.79
N TRP A 47 16.28 6.64 13.73
CA TRP A 47 16.88 5.95 14.89
C TRP A 47 18.39 5.88 14.85
N LEU A 48 19.00 6.04 13.69
CA LEU A 48 20.45 6.02 13.56
C LEU A 48 21.07 7.33 14.07
N PRO A 49 22.17 7.26 14.84
CA PRO A 49 22.87 8.45 15.29
C PRO A 49 23.53 9.15 14.10
N ARG A 50 23.91 10.43 14.24
CA ARG A 50 24.83 11.04 13.26
C ARG A 50 26.24 10.46 13.40
N ARG A 51 27.00 10.40 12.31
CA ARG A 51 28.40 9.93 12.30
C ARG A 51 29.39 11.09 12.12
N ASN A 52 29.63 11.46 10.87
CA ASN A 52 30.47 12.57 10.45
C ASN A 52 29.83 13.21 9.21
N ASP A 53 30.27 14.41 8.83
CA ASP A 53 29.60 15.19 7.78
C ASP A 53 29.60 14.45 6.42
N ASP A 54 30.68 13.74 6.08
CA ASP A 54 30.79 13.00 4.83
C ASP A 54 29.85 11.77 4.81
N CYS A 55 29.84 10.98 5.89
CA CYS A 55 28.97 9.82 6.03
C CYS A 55 27.50 10.22 6.07
N ASP A 56 27.17 11.31 6.77
CA ASP A 56 25.80 11.83 6.83
C ASP A 56 25.38 12.36 5.43
N PHE A 57 26.27 13.04 4.71
CA PHE A 57 26.03 13.47 3.33
C PHE A 57 25.74 12.28 2.40
N TRP A 58 26.56 11.23 2.46
CA TRP A 58 26.35 10.04 1.65
C TRP A 58 25.07 9.31 2.05
N TRP A 59 24.80 9.14 3.35
CA TRP A 59 23.57 8.52 3.82
C TRP A 59 22.30 9.24 3.31
N GLN A 60 22.28 10.58 3.32
CA GLN A 60 21.16 11.36 2.81
C GLN A 60 21.04 11.29 1.27
N SER A 61 22.15 11.11 0.57
CA SER A 61 22.17 11.08 -0.90
C SER A 61 21.84 9.70 -1.47
N THR A 62 22.46 8.65 -0.94
CA THR A 62 22.36 7.28 -1.48
C THR A 62 21.41 6.38 -0.68
N GLY A 63 21.13 6.70 0.57
CA GLY A 63 20.20 5.93 1.41
C GLY A 63 18.77 5.83 0.82
N PRO A 64 18.12 6.95 0.44
CA PRO A 64 16.79 6.90 -0.18
C PRO A 64 16.79 6.11 -1.50
N GLN A 65 17.84 6.29 -2.32
CA GLN A 65 17.98 5.61 -3.60
C GLN A 65 18.13 4.11 -3.42
N LEU A 66 18.92 3.67 -2.45
CA LEU A 66 19.08 2.26 -2.11
C LEU A 66 17.79 1.67 -1.55
N GLY A 67 17.08 2.39 -0.67
CA GLY A 67 15.77 1.97 -0.15
C GLY A 67 14.77 1.71 -1.28
N ALA A 68 14.65 2.66 -2.21
CA ALA A 68 13.78 2.52 -3.38
C ALA A 68 14.21 1.37 -4.30
N LEU A 69 15.52 1.19 -4.51
CA LEU A 69 16.03 0.10 -5.32
C LEU A 69 15.71 -1.27 -4.72
N LEU A 70 15.88 -1.45 -3.41
CA LEU A 70 15.54 -2.70 -2.72
C LEU A 70 14.03 -2.96 -2.74
N PHE A 71 13.22 -1.92 -2.56
CA PHE A 71 11.76 -2.01 -2.68
C PHE A 71 11.32 -2.47 -4.08
N HIS A 72 11.78 -1.79 -5.14
CA HIS A 72 11.42 -2.13 -6.51
C HIS A 72 12.00 -3.46 -7.00
N ALA A 73 13.13 -3.90 -6.43
CA ALA A 73 13.68 -5.22 -6.67
C ALA A 73 12.92 -6.35 -5.93
N GLY A 74 11.89 -6.01 -5.16
CA GLY A 74 11.02 -6.99 -4.49
C GLY A 74 11.66 -7.63 -3.25
N TYR A 75 12.67 -6.98 -2.66
CA TYR A 75 13.22 -7.44 -1.38
C TYR A 75 12.17 -7.31 -0.28
N SER A 76 12.14 -8.30 0.62
CA SER A 76 11.32 -8.21 1.83
C SER A 76 11.76 -7.03 2.70
N VAL A 77 10.86 -6.51 3.53
CA VAL A 77 11.15 -5.39 4.44
C VAL A 77 12.38 -5.66 5.32
N ALA A 78 12.55 -6.89 5.80
CA ALA A 78 13.73 -7.28 6.58
C ALA A 78 15.04 -7.13 5.78
N GLN A 79 15.05 -7.61 4.53
CA GLN A 79 16.21 -7.49 3.65
C GLN A 79 16.48 -6.04 3.24
N GLN A 80 15.43 -5.20 3.13
CA GLN A 80 15.59 -3.76 2.90
C GLN A 80 16.32 -3.10 4.08
N TYR A 81 15.93 -3.42 5.32
CA TYR A 81 16.64 -2.96 6.53
C TYR A 81 18.08 -3.49 6.58
N GLU A 82 18.31 -4.76 6.30
CA GLU A 82 19.66 -5.35 6.28
C GLU A 82 20.57 -4.63 5.29
N GLY A 83 20.09 -4.40 4.05
CA GLY A 83 20.83 -3.69 3.02
C GLY A 83 21.14 -2.24 3.41
N LEU A 84 20.16 -1.52 3.98
CA LEU A 84 20.34 -0.15 4.44
C LEU A 84 21.28 -0.03 5.65
N LEU A 85 21.20 -0.96 6.60
CA LEU A 85 22.11 -0.99 7.75
C LEU A 85 23.54 -1.35 7.33
N PHE A 86 23.70 -2.28 6.39
CA PHE A 86 25.00 -2.58 5.79
C PHE A 86 25.58 -1.33 5.11
N HIS A 87 24.79 -0.64 4.29
CA HIS A 87 25.18 0.61 3.65
C HIS A 87 25.60 1.66 4.69
N TYR A 88 24.79 1.86 5.71
CA TYR A 88 25.03 2.86 6.75
C TYR A 88 26.28 2.59 7.59
N HIS A 89 26.67 1.34 7.82
CA HIS A 89 27.80 1.01 8.69
C HIS A 89 29.12 0.80 7.96
N VAL A 90 29.08 0.35 6.70
CA VAL A 90 30.27 -0.07 5.95
C VAL A 90 30.80 1.02 5.02
N LEU A 91 29.92 1.92 4.55
CA LEU A 91 30.29 3.10 3.78
C LEU A 91 30.44 4.33 4.70
#